data_AF-A0A934BTH8-F1
#
_entry.id   AF-A0A934BTH8-F1
#
_cell.length_a   1.000
_cell.length_b   1.000
_cell.length_c   1.000
_cell.angle_alpha   90.00
_cell.angle_beta   90.00
_cell.angle_gamma   90.00
#
_symmetry.space_group_name_H-M   'P 1'
#
loop_
_entity.id
_entity.type
_entity.pdbx_description
1 polymer ?
#
loop_
_entity_poly.entity_id
_entity_poly.type
_entity_poly.pdbx_seq_one_letter_code
_entity_poly.pdbx_strand_id
1 'polypeptide(L)'
;MTACLLLSAPVARAGFTDFIIRGGATINHPAAGVYEFVLDAGGEKGALGSNDINGTTIGNLQSVAITRLDDRTRFTNGSGPAMAPYLNLWITNGAGKFAVVANEPTDPGMQALYAGGWDLSFADLSNKAAKIFETSDRSWLPNNGVGLTFADLASFVIQAPTVAQLTAGWAGLGTGAPRELGTNLAYGVNWVFGDTLSNYVSGDPGYVVTNASVTTANANPVPESGSLVVLGLGALALLLGRRATR
;
A
#
# COMPACT_ATOMS: atom_id res chain seq x y z
N MET A 1 31.23 -13.99 35.23
CA MET A 1 30.65 -12.88 34.44
C MET A 1 30.09 -13.47 33.15
N THR A 2 28.77 -13.58 33.05
CA THR A 2 28.10 -14.12 31.85
C THR A 2 27.83 -12.94 30.91
N ALA A 3 28.51 -12.91 29.76
CA ALA A 3 28.27 -11.89 28.73
C ALA A 3 26.94 -12.21 28.03
N CYS A 4 25.94 -11.36 28.24
CA CYS A 4 24.68 -11.42 27.50
C CYS A 4 24.93 -10.74 26.15
N LEU A 5 25.05 -11.54 25.08
CA LEU A 5 25.16 -11.03 23.72
C LEU A 5 23.76 -10.55 23.28
N LEU A 6 23.50 -9.26 23.38
CA LEU A 6 22.30 -8.63 22.81
C LEU A 6 22.50 -8.53 21.29
N LEU A 7 22.06 -9.57 20.58
CA LEU A 7 21.90 -9.52 19.12
C LEU A 7 20.64 -8.69 18.83
N SER A 8 20.81 -7.40 18.54
CA SER A 8 19.77 -6.61 17.90
C SER A 8 19.62 -7.12 16.47
N ALA A 9 18.65 -7.98 16.22
CA ALA A 9 18.26 -8.29 14.85
C ALA A 9 17.79 -6.98 14.19
N PRO A 10 18.21 -6.67 12.95
CA PRO A 10 17.59 -5.57 12.23
C PRO A 10 16.07 -5.86 12.17
N VAL A 11 15.26 -4.87 12.52
CA VAL A 11 13.83 -4.92 12.22
C VAL A 11 13.76 -4.94 10.70
N ALA A 12 13.50 -6.10 10.14
CA ALA A 12 13.27 -6.21 8.73
C ALA A 12 11.92 -5.54 8.45
N ARG A 13 12.03 -4.40 7.79
CA ARG A 13 10.90 -3.59 7.37
C ARG A 13 10.49 -4.21 6.05
N ALA A 14 9.42 -4.99 6.04
CA ALA A 14 8.81 -5.34 4.77
C ALA A 14 8.56 -4.01 4.02
N GLY A 15 8.96 -3.98 2.76
CA GLY A 15 9.01 -2.76 1.96
C GLY A 15 7.78 -2.62 1.08
N PHE A 16 7.68 -1.51 0.38
CA PHE A 16 6.79 -1.42 -0.76
C PHE A 16 7.33 -2.25 -1.92
N THR A 17 6.47 -3.06 -2.54
CA THR A 17 6.74 -3.84 -3.75
C THR A 17 6.07 -3.18 -4.94
N ASP A 18 6.77 -2.99 -6.04
CA ASP A 18 6.17 -2.50 -7.28
C ASP A 18 5.43 -3.62 -8.03
N PHE A 19 4.32 -3.27 -8.69
CA PHE A 19 3.56 -4.19 -9.51
C PHE A 19 2.68 -3.48 -10.54
N ILE A 20 2.38 -4.18 -11.63
CA ILE A 20 1.44 -3.72 -12.66
C ILE A 20 0.04 -4.16 -12.26
N ILE A 21 -0.90 -3.23 -12.22
CA ILE A 21 -2.32 -3.52 -11.97
C ILE A 21 -3.04 -3.86 -13.28
N ARG A 22 -2.74 -3.10 -14.34
CA ARG A 22 -3.48 -3.17 -15.60
C ARG A 22 -2.67 -2.59 -16.76
N GLY A 23 -2.90 -3.14 -17.94
CA GLY A 23 -2.43 -2.55 -19.19
C GLY A 23 -0.94 -2.79 -19.43
N GLY A 24 -0.31 -1.89 -20.17
CA GLY A 24 1.10 -1.96 -20.57
C GLY A 24 2.04 -1.09 -19.74
N ALA A 25 1.66 -0.72 -18.52
CA ALA A 25 2.49 0.10 -17.64
C ALA A 25 3.92 -0.46 -17.54
N THR A 26 4.92 0.40 -17.69
CA THR A 26 6.33 0.02 -17.54
C THR A 26 6.85 0.55 -16.20
N ILE A 27 7.54 -0.30 -15.46
CA ILE A 27 8.15 0.05 -14.17
C ILE A 27 9.67 -0.06 -14.31
N ASN A 28 10.37 1.06 -14.17
CA ASN A 28 11.83 1.11 -14.20
C ASN A 28 12.39 1.38 -12.79
N HIS A 29 13.65 0.99 -12.58
CA HIS A 29 14.38 1.23 -11.33
C HIS A 29 15.66 2.02 -11.63
N PRO A 30 15.56 3.34 -11.88
CA PRO A 30 16.70 4.15 -12.34
C PRO A 30 17.82 4.27 -11.29
N ALA A 31 17.50 4.05 -10.01
CA ALA A 31 18.46 3.94 -8.91
C ALA A 31 17.89 3.07 -7.78
N ALA A 32 18.73 2.65 -6.84
CA ALA A 32 18.29 1.89 -5.68
C ALA A 32 17.24 2.66 -4.85
N GLY A 33 16.09 2.05 -4.61
CA GLY A 33 14.97 2.67 -3.88
C GLY A 33 14.23 3.77 -4.65
N VAL A 34 14.50 3.92 -5.94
CA VAL A 34 13.80 4.83 -6.85
C VAL A 34 13.04 4.01 -7.88
N TYR A 35 11.78 4.34 -8.08
CA TYR A 35 10.89 3.70 -9.05
C TYR A 35 10.42 4.74 -10.05
N GLU A 36 10.28 4.34 -11.31
CA GLU A 36 9.64 5.13 -12.34
C GLU A 36 8.47 4.35 -12.92
N PHE A 37 7.29 4.97 -12.95
CA PHE A 37 6.09 4.41 -13.57
C PHE A 37 5.79 5.17 -14.86
N VAL A 38 6.06 4.54 -16.00
CA VAL A 38 5.76 5.05 -17.34
C VAL A 38 4.38 4.51 -17.76
N LEU A 39 3.47 5.44 -18.03
CA LEU A 39 2.09 5.19 -18.42
C LEU A 39 1.81 6.06 -19.64
N ASP A 40 1.80 5.46 -20.83
CA ASP A 40 1.71 6.16 -22.11
C ASP A 40 0.28 6.28 -22.62
N ALA A 41 -0.65 5.51 -22.05
CA ALA A 41 -2.06 5.55 -22.42
C ALA A 41 -3.00 5.46 -21.21
N GLY A 42 -4.23 5.94 -21.42
CA GLY A 42 -5.31 5.70 -20.46
C GLY A 42 -5.61 4.21 -20.34
N GLY A 43 -6.00 3.77 -19.14
CA GLY A 43 -6.25 2.36 -18.86
C GLY A 43 -5.02 1.60 -18.35
N GLU A 44 -3.86 2.24 -18.26
CA GLU A 44 -2.66 1.68 -17.66
C GLU A 44 -2.58 2.04 -16.18
N LYS A 45 -2.22 1.06 -15.35
CA LYS A 45 -2.10 1.23 -13.91
C LYS A 45 -0.93 0.44 -13.36
N GLY A 46 -0.11 1.09 -12.54
CA GLY A 46 0.93 0.48 -11.73
C GLY A 46 0.78 0.91 -10.28
N ALA A 47 1.47 0.24 -9.37
CA ALA A 47 1.45 0.61 -7.96
C ALA A 47 2.73 0.22 -7.23
N LEU A 48 2.92 0.88 -6.09
CA LEU A 48 3.74 0.38 -4.99
C LEU A 48 2.78 -0.13 -3.90
N GLY A 49 2.95 -1.36 -3.43
CA GLY A 49 2.09 -1.98 -2.42
C GLY A 49 2.86 -2.48 -1.19
N SER A 50 2.26 -2.35 0.00
CA SER A 50 2.79 -2.89 1.25
C SER A 50 1.71 -3.61 2.07
N ASN A 51 2.13 -4.66 2.77
CA ASN A 51 1.33 -5.42 3.74
C ASN A 51 1.77 -5.17 5.19
N ASP A 52 2.69 -4.22 5.44
CA ASP A 52 3.34 -4.02 6.75
C ASP A 52 2.36 -3.71 7.87
N ILE A 53 1.24 -3.09 7.51
CA ILE A 53 0.20 -2.67 8.45
C ILE A 53 -1.11 -3.43 8.24
N ASN A 54 -1.09 -4.56 7.53
CA ASN A 54 -2.24 -5.45 7.47
C ASN A 54 -2.67 -5.88 8.88
N GLY A 55 -3.97 -5.99 9.10
CA GLY A 55 -4.55 -6.30 10.41
C GLY A 55 -4.68 -5.09 11.34
N THR A 56 -4.12 -3.93 10.99
CA THR A 56 -4.34 -2.67 11.72
C THR A 56 -5.58 -1.94 11.20
N THR A 57 -6.10 -0.98 11.96
CA THR A 57 -7.22 -0.14 11.53
C THR A 57 -6.74 1.15 10.86
N ILE A 58 -7.56 1.71 9.97
CA ILE A 58 -7.25 2.99 9.29
C ILE A 58 -6.96 4.11 10.30
N GLY A 59 -7.71 4.16 11.41
CA GLY A 59 -7.53 5.16 12.47
C GLY A 59 -6.17 5.11 13.18
N ASN A 60 -5.43 4.00 13.05
CA ASN A 60 -4.09 3.83 13.64
C ASN A 60 -2.97 4.28 12.69
N LEU A 61 -3.29 4.77 11.49
CA LEU A 61 -2.30 5.22 10.53
C LEU A 61 -1.55 6.43 11.07
N GLN A 62 -0.25 6.25 11.29
CA GLN A 62 0.62 7.31 11.78
C GLN A 62 1.22 8.12 10.64
N SER A 63 1.72 7.43 9.61
CA SER A 63 2.21 8.03 8.38
C SER A 63 2.06 7.02 7.24
N VAL A 64 1.62 7.51 6.08
CA VAL A 64 1.82 6.87 4.78
C VAL A 64 2.42 7.91 3.85
N ALA A 65 3.62 7.63 3.38
CA ALA A 65 4.42 8.60 2.66
C ALA A 65 4.96 8.06 1.34
N ILE A 66 5.21 9.00 0.41
CA ILE A 66 5.94 8.80 -0.83
C ILE A 66 6.43 10.16 -1.36
N THR A 67 7.66 10.22 -1.86
CA THR A 67 8.24 11.44 -2.45
C THR A 67 8.24 11.33 -3.96
N ARG A 68 7.95 12.43 -4.66
CA ARG A 68 8.11 12.55 -6.12
C ARG A 68 9.37 13.31 -6.48
N LEU A 69 10.08 12.79 -7.48
CA LEU A 69 11.36 13.29 -7.95
C LEU A 69 11.28 13.83 -9.38
N ASP A 70 10.21 13.53 -10.12
CA ASP A 70 10.06 13.98 -11.50
C ASP A 70 9.58 15.44 -11.60
N ASP A 71 9.78 16.03 -12.78
CA ASP A 71 9.34 17.40 -13.06
C ASP A 71 7.82 17.47 -13.15
N ARG A 72 7.19 18.00 -12.09
CA ARG A 72 5.74 18.18 -12.03
C ARG A 72 5.24 19.36 -12.85
N THR A 73 6.11 20.29 -13.26
CA THR A 73 5.70 21.49 -14.01
C THR A 73 5.26 21.17 -15.44
N ARG A 74 5.61 19.98 -15.94
CA ARG A 74 5.11 19.44 -17.21
C ARG A 74 3.61 19.11 -17.20
N PHE A 75 2.98 19.09 -16.03
CA PHE A 75 1.56 18.81 -15.88
C PHE A 75 0.77 20.08 -15.55
N THR A 76 -0.49 20.12 -15.98
CA THR A 76 -1.41 21.18 -15.55
C THR A 76 -1.56 21.15 -14.03
N ASN A 77 -1.39 22.29 -13.37
CA ASN A 77 -1.48 22.36 -11.91
C ASN A 77 -2.83 21.83 -11.38
N GLY A 78 -2.80 21.03 -10.31
CA GLY A 78 -3.99 20.41 -9.72
C GLY A 78 -4.61 19.25 -10.53
N SER A 79 -4.06 18.92 -11.71
CA SER A 79 -4.53 17.77 -12.49
C SER A 79 -4.10 16.44 -11.86
N GLY A 80 -4.76 15.35 -12.27
CA GLY A 80 -4.41 14.00 -11.81
C GLY A 80 -2.91 13.69 -11.95
N PRO A 81 -2.26 13.92 -13.11
CA PRO A 81 -0.83 13.64 -13.25
C PRO A 81 0.06 14.54 -12.37
N ALA A 82 -0.37 15.78 -12.12
CA ALA A 82 0.33 16.68 -11.20
C ALA A 82 0.22 16.23 -9.74
N MET A 83 -0.87 15.55 -9.37
CA MET A 83 -1.18 15.16 -7.98
C MET A 83 -1.00 13.66 -7.69
N ALA A 84 -0.68 12.85 -8.70
CA ALA A 84 -0.37 11.43 -8.56
C ALA A 84 0.81 11.21 -7.60
N PRO A 85 0.91 10.04 -6.92
CA PRO A 85 -0.06 8.94 -6.92
C PRO A 85 -1.27 9.22 -6.01
N TYR A 86 -2.30 8.37 -6.09
CA TYR A 86 -3.35 8.30 -5.07
C TYR A 86 -3.17 7.09 -4.15
N LEU A 87 -3.60 7.23 -2.91
CA LEU A 87 -3.59 6.22 -1.87
C LEU A 87 -4.83 5.34 -1.98
N ASN A 88 -4.61 4.03 -2.07
CA ASN A 88 -5.65 3.01 -1.98
C ASN A 88 -5.39 2.07 -0.79
N LEU A 89 -6.40 1.92 0.07
CA LEU A 89 -6.40 0.97 1.19
C LEU A 89 -7.42 -0.12 0.93
N TRP A 90 -7.00 -1.38 0.91
CA TRP A 90 -7.94 -2.49 1.01
C TRP A 90 -8.48 -2.60 2.43
N ILE A 91 -9.79 -2.64 2.58
CA ILE A 91 -10.47 -2.84 3.87
C ILE A 91 -11.32 -4.09 3.86
N THR A 92 -11.52 -4.67 5.04
CA THR A 92 -12.42 -5.82 5.24
C THR A 92 -13.29 -5.68 6.48
N ASN A 93 -14.43 -6.37 6.50
CA ASN A 93 -15.23 -6.59 7.71
C ASN A 93 -14.90 -7.91 8.42
N GLY A 94 -13.91 -8.68 7.95
CA GLY A 94 -13.55 -9.99 8.50
C GLY A 94 -14.50 -11.14 8.15
N ALA A 95 -15.64 -10.85 7.51
CA ALA A 95 -16.63 -11.83 7.05
C ALA A 95 -16.58 -12.02 5.52
N GLY A 96 -15.40 -11.85 4.92
CA GLY A 96 -15.17 -12.03 3.49
C GLY A 96 -15.69 -10.89 2.60
N LYS A 97 -16.08 -9.74 3.15
CA LYS A 97 -16.33 -8.52 2.37
C LYS A 97 -15.05 -7.70 2.27
N PHE A 98 -14.81 -7.16 1.08
CA PHE A 98 -13.68 -6.30 0.78
C PHE A 98 -14.15 -5.07 0.02
N ALA A 99 -13.45 -3.96 0.21
CA ALA A 99 -13.57 -2.76 -0.59
C ALA A 99 -12.22 -2.04 -0.65
N VAL A 100 -12.06 -1.14 -1.61
CA VAL A 100 -10.95 -0.20 -1.64
C VAL A 100 -11.44 1.16 -1.18
N VAL A 101 -10.73 1.73 -0.20
CA VAL A 101 -10.86 3.13 0.20
C VAL A 101 -9.79 3.91 -0.52
N ALA A 102 -10.17 4.97 -1.23
CA ALA A 102 -9.25 5.83 -1.95
C ALA A 102 -9.40 7.30 -1.53
N ASN A 103 -8.30 8.05 -1.52
CA ASN A 103 -8.38 9.50 -1.55
C ASN A 103 -8.62 9.98 -3.00
N GLU A 104 -9.14 11.21 -3.15
CA GLU A 104 -9.15 11.91 -4.43
C GLU A 104 -8.08 13.01 -4.37
N PRO A 105 -6.88 12.80 -4.92
CA PRO A 105 -5.77 13.75 -4.78
C PRO A 105 -6.02 15.07 -5.51
N THR A 106 -6.97 15.09 -6.45
CA THR A 106 -7.39 16.31 -7.14
C THR A 106 -8.39 17.14 -6.33
N ASP A 107 -8.93 16.62 -5.22
CA ASP A 107 -9.79 17.41 -4.33
C ASP A 107 -8.97 18.55 -3.68
N PRO A 108 -9.47 19.80 -3.65
CA PRO A 108 -8.71 20.94 -3.10
C PRO A 108 -8.22 20.74 -1.66
N GLY A 109 -8.99 20.03 -0.84
CA GLY A 109 -8.62 19.70 0.52
C GLY A 109 -7.41 18.76 0.62
N MET A 110 -7.21 17.89 -0.37
CA MET A 110 -6.02 17.05 -0.50
C MET A 110 -4.84 17.83 -1.05
N GLN A 111 -5.05 18.67 -2.07
CA GLN A 111 -3.96 19.40 -2.72
C GLN A 111 -3.14 20.27 -1.75
N ALA A 112 -3.79 20.85 -0.73
CA ALA A 112 -3.12 21.65 0.29
C ALA A 112 -2.12 20.86 1.15
N LEU A 113 -2.21 19.52 1.18
CA LEU A 113 -1.31 18.63 1.91
C LEU A 113 -0.12 18.17 1.07
N TYR A 114 -0.11 18.47 -0.23
CA TYR A 114 0.94 18.00 -1.14
C TYR A 114 2.21 18.85 -0.99
N ALA A 115 3.35 18.20 -0.73
CA ALA A 115 4.63 18.90 -0.49
C ALA A 115 5.80 18.23 -1.23
N GLY A 116 5.67 18.09 -2.56
CA GLY A 116 6.64 17.32 -3.36
C GLY A 116 6.43 15.80 -3.27
N GLY A 117 5.30 15.40 -2.71
CA GLY A 117 4.90 14.03 -2.43
C GLY A 117 3.79 14.05 -1.39
N TRP A 118 3.51 12.88 -0.85
CA TRP A 118 2.57 12.70 0.24
C TRP A 118 3.30 12.24 1.49
N ASP A 119 2.92 12.78 2.64
CA ASP A 119 3.18 12.20 3.96
C ASP A 119 1.92 12.46 4.78
N LEU A 120 1.05 11.45 4.82
CA LEU A 120 -0.32 11.58 5.31
C LEU A 120 -0.46 10.79 6.60
N SER A 121 -0.84 11.47 7.67
CA SER A 121 -1.31 10.82 8.90
C SER A 121 -2.82 10.59 8.84
N PHE A 122 -3.35 9.79 9.78
CA PHE A 122 -4.79 9.71 9.96
C PHE A 122 -5.41 11.09 10.30
N ALA A 123 -4.70 11.96 11.01
CA ALA A 123 -5.20 13.31 11.31
C ALA A 123 -5.42 14.13 10.04
N ASP A 124 -4.48 14.05 9.08
CA ASP A 124 -4.56 14.73 7.79
C ASP A 124 -5.73 14.20 6.95
N LEU A 125 -5.95 12.89 6.99
CA LEU A 125 -6.97 12.19 6.21
C LEU A 125 -8.37 12.25 6.83
N SER A 126 -8.49 12.32 8.15
CA SER A 126 -9.72 12.04 8.90
C SER A 126 -10.95 12.81 8.38
N ASN A 127 -10.77 14.07 8.02
CA ASN A 127 -11.84 14.94 7.50
C ASN A 127 -11.90 15.04 5.96
N LYS A 128 -11.13 14.21 5.25
CA LYS A 128 -11.08 14.15 3.79
C LYS A 128 -12.09 13.14 3.29
N ALA A 129 -12.63 13.40 2.11
CA ALA A 129 -13.56 12.49 1.46
C ALA A 129 -12.87 11.15 1.17
N ALA A 130 -13.56 10.06 1.48
CA ALA A 130 -13.14 8.70 1.22
C ALA A 130 -14.03 8.12 0.12
N LYS A 131 -13.42 7.72 -1.00
CA LYS A 131 -14.14 7.05 -2.11
C LYS A 131 -14.08 5.55 -1.91
N ILE A 132 -15.21 4.87 -2.13
CA ILE A 132 -15.34 3.42 -2.00
C ILE A 132 -15.40 2.80 -3.39
N PHE A 133 -14.51 1.84 -3.64
CA PHE A 133 -14.40 1.08 -4.88
C PHE A 133 -14.35 -0.42 -4.62
N GLU A 134 -14.38 -1.19 -5.70
CA GLU A 134 -14.18 -2.64 -5.71
C GLU A 134 -15.22 -3.43 -4.90
N THR A 135 -16.44 -2.90 -4.75
CA THR A 135 -17.59 -3.63 -4.22
C THR A 135 -18.91 -3.04 -4.71
N SER A 136 -19.86 -3.90 -5.07
CA SER A 136 -21.26 -3.51 -5.30
C SER A 136 -22.11 -3.62 -4.02
N ASP A 137 -21.74 -4.51 -3.10
CA ASP A 137 -22.39 -4.63 -1.80
C ASP A 137 -21.71 -3.69 -0.80
N ARG A 138 -22.41 -2.61 -0.48
CA ARG A 138 -21.96 -1.58 0.47
C ARG A 138 -22.76 -1.57 1.77
N SER A 139 -23.65 -2.55 1.97
CA SER A 139 -24.55 -2.61 3.14
C SER A 139 -23.81 -2.73 4.48
N TRP A 140 -22.55 -3.16 4.45
CA TRP A 140 -21.67 -3.30 5.61
C TRP A 140 -20.82 -2.05 5.90
N LEU A 141 -20.90 -1.03 5.04
CA LEU A 141 -20.21 0.24 5.22
C LEU A 141 -21.16 1.26 5.85
N PRO A 142 -20.65 2.22 6.63
CA PRO A 142 -21.43 3.36 7.09
C PRO A 142 -22.12 4.05 5.91
N ASN A 143 -23.36 4.49 6.11
CA ASN A 143 -24.18 5.16 5.10
C ASN A 143 -24.16 4.48 3.71
N ASN A 144 -24.08 3.14 3.68
CA ASN A 144 -23.95 2.35 2.45
C ASN A 144 -22.80 2.82 1.53
N GLY A 145 -21.70 3.33 2.09
CA GLY A 145 -20.53 3.79 1.35
C GLY A 145 -20.71 5.14 0.62
N VAL A 146 -21.71 5.94 0.98
CA VAL A 146 -21.98 7.24 0.34
C VAL A 146 -21.54 8.40 1.24
N GLY A 147 -20.84 9.37 0.65
CA GLY A 147 -20.48 10.62 1.34
C GLY A 147 -19.55 10.44 2.54
N LEU A 148 -18.74 9.38 2.54
CA LEU A 148 -17.86 9.05 3.65
C LEU A 148 -16.62 9.92 3.70
N THR A 149 -16.11 10.06 4.92
CA THR A 149 -14.75 10.53 5.23
C THR A 149 -13.89 9.38 5.72
N PHE A 150 -12.57 9.59 5.83
CA PHE A 150 -11.72 8.58 6.48
C PHE A 150 -12.06 8.39 7.97
N ALA A 151 -12.61 9.40 8.65
CA ALA A 151 -13.07 9.26 10.04
C ALA A 151 -14.20 8.23 10.18
N ASP A 152 -15.14 8.18 9.24
CA ASP A 152 -16.21 7.19 9.23
C ASP A 152 -15.68 5.75 9.08
N LEU A 153 -14.48 5.62 8.51
CA LEU A 153 -13.83 4.35 8.22
C LEU A 153 -12.71 3.99 9.22
N ALA A 154 -12.54 4.77 10.29
CA ALA A 154 -11.40 4.66 11.20
C ALA A 154 -11.25 3.28 11.85
N SER A 155 -12.35 2.57 12.09
CA SER A 155 -12.36 1.24 12.73
C SER A 155 -12.20 0.07 11.76
N PHE A 156 -12.21 0.31 10.44
CA PHE A 156 -12.05 -0.75 9.46
C PHE A 156 -10.61 -1.24 9.42
N VAL A 157 -10.48 -2.57 9.31
CA VAL A 157 -9.18 -3.24 9.24
C VAL A 157 -8.64 -3.15 7.82
N ILE A 158 -7.39 -2.71 7.70
CA ILE A 158 -6.62 -2.74 6.46
C ILE A 158 -6.18 -4.19 6.23
N GLN A 159 -6.63 -4.78 5.13
CA GLN A 159 -6.30 -6.16 4.77
C GLN A 159 -6.58 -6.40 3.30
N ALA A 160 -5.54 -6.76 2.55
CA ALA A 160 -5.71 -7.24 1.18
C ALA A 160 -6.45 -8.58 1.15
N PRO A 161 -7.35 -8.80 0.17
CA PRO A 161 -7.87 -10.13 -0.10
C PRO A 161 -6.78 -11.07 -0.59
N THR A 162 -6.92 -12.36 -0.31
CA THR A 162 -6.00 -13.40 -0.77
C THR A 162 -6.13 -13.63 -2.28
N VAL A 163 -5.12 -14.25 -2.91
CA VAL A 163 -5.17 -14.69 -4.31
C VAL A 163 -6.41 -15.54 -4.58
N ALA A 164 -6.77 -16.45 -3.67
CA ALA A 164 -7.95 -17.30 -3.82
C ALA A 164 -9.26 -16.49 -3.81
N GLN A 165 -9.38 -15.50 -2.93
CA GLN A 165 -10.55 -14.61 -2.86
C GLN A 165 -10.66 -13.72 -4.11
N LEU A 166 -9.54 -13.16 -4.58
CA LEU A 166 -9.49 -12.36 -5.79
C LEU A 166 -9.79 -13.18 -7.06
N THR A 167 -9.34 -14.43 -7.09
CA THR A 167 -9.60 -15.36 -8.20
C THR A 167 -11.06 -15.82 -8.21
N ALA A 168 -11.66 -16.08 -7.04
CA ALA A 168 -13.08 -16.36 -6.93
C ALA A 168 -13.93 -15.15 -7.35
N GLY A 169 -13.46 -13.94 -7.02
CA GLY A 169 -14.10 -12.68 -7.35
C GLY A 169 -15.38 -12.42 -6.57
N TRP A 170 -15.91 -11.22 -6.74
CA TRP A 170 -17.21 -10.82 -6.19
C TRP A 170 -17.83 -9.72 -7.05
N ALA A 171 -19.13 -9.48 -6.85
CA ALA A 171 -19.84 -8.43 -7.56
C ALA A 171 -19.26 -7.05 -7.23
N GLY A 172 -18.92 -6.30 -8.29
CA GLY A 172 -18.27 -5.00 -8.18
C GLY A 172 -16.74 -5.04 -8.06
N LEU A 173 -16.11 -6.22 -8.07
CA LEU A 173 -14.66 -6.33 -8.25
C LEU A 173 -14.28 -5.97 -9.68
N GLY A 174 -13.66 -4.81 -9.85
CA GLY A 174 -13.19 -4.28 -11.11
C GLY A 174 -11.87 -4.90 -11.55
N THR A 175 -11.53 -4.58 -12.81
CA THR A 175 -10.26 -4.91 -13.46
C THR A 175 -9.20 -3.81 -13.26
N GLY A 176 -9.52 -2.76 -12.49
CA GLY A 176 -8.59 -1.72 -12.05
C GLY A 176 -8.27 -1.76 -10.56
N ALA A 177 -8.69 -2.84 -9.87
CA ALA A 177 -8.46 -3.06 -8.45
C ALA A 177 -6.95 -3.19 -8.16
N PRO A 178 -6.45 -2.72 -7.00
CA PRO A 178 -5.05 -2.80 -6.64
C PRO A 178 -4.63 -4.25 -6.32
N ARG A 179 -4.34 -4.99 -7.39
CA ARG A 179 -3.76 -6.34 -7.40
C ARG A 179 -2.85 -6.49 -8.62
N GLU A 180 -1.84 -7.32 -8.51
CA GLU A 180 -0.90 -7.62 -9.58
C GLU A 180 -1.58 -8.39 -10.72
N LEU A 181 -1.34 -7.90 -11.93
CA LEU A 181 -1.80 -8.48 -13.18
C LEU A 181 -1.20 -9.87 -13.37
N GLY A 182 -2.06 -10.86 -13.57
CA GLY A 182 -1.66 -12.25 -13.85
C GLY A 182 -1.48 -13.14 -12.62
N THR A 183 -1.17 -12.58 -11.44
CA THR A 183 -0.98 -13.36 -10.20
C THR A 183 -2.12 -13.17 -9.19
N ASN A 184 -2.86 -12.05 -9.26
CA ASN A 184 -3.81 -11.59 -8.25
C ASN A 184 -3.17 -11.41 -6.85
N LEU A 185 -1.86 -11.22 -6.73
CA LEU A 185 -1.25 -10.77 -5.48
C LEU A 185 -1.73 -9.35 -5.14
N ALA A 186 -2.02 -9.07 -3.89
CA ALA A 186 -2.53 -7.77 -3.45
C ALA A 186 -1.91 -7.34 -2.13
N TYR A 187 -1.93 -6.03 -1.89
CA TYR A 187 -1.29 -5.38 -0.75
C TYR A 187 -2.27 -4.48 -0.02
N GLY A 188 -2.26 -4.44 1.31
CA GLY A 188 -3.24 -3.67 2.08
C GLY A 188 -3.19 -2.17 1.80
N VAL A 189 -1.98 -1.64 1.62
CA VAL A 189 -1.71 -0.21 1.36
C VAL A 189 -1.07 -0.09 -0.01
N ASN A 190 -1.57 0.82 -0.85
CA ASN A 190 -1.08 0.99 -2.22
C ASN A 190 -0.97 2.47 -2.58
N TRP A 191 0.18 2.86 -3.13
CA TRP A 191 0.31 4.07 -3.94
C TRP A 191 0.06 3.70 -5.39
N VAL A 192 -1.02 4.21 -5.97
CA VAL A 192 -1.44 3.84 -7.32
C VAL A 192 -1.11 4.96 -8.31
N PHE A 193 -0.53 4.55 -9.44
CA PHE A 193 -0.19 5.38 -10.58
C PHE A 193 -1.08 4.99 -11.75
N GLY A 194 -1.59 5.98 -12.48
CA GLY A 194 -2.50 5.72 -13.59
C GLY A 194 -3.94 5.46 -13.16
N ASP A 195 -4.82 5.34 -14.14
CA ASP A 195 -6.23 5.03 -13.92
C ASP A 195 -6.80 4.26 -15.11
N THR A 196 -8.01 3.76 -14.96
CA THR A 196 -8.80 3.16 -16.03
C THR A 196 -9.14 4.17 -17.14
N LEU A 197 -9.08 5.47 -16.82
CA LEU A 197 -9.24 6.59 -17.75
C LEU A 197 -7.88 7.24 -18.06
N SER A 198 -7.87 8.27 -18.91
CA SER A 198 -6.64 9.00 -19.31
C SER A 198 -6.25 10.15 -18.36
N ASN A 199 -6.88 10.26 -17.20
CA ASN A 199 -6.71 11.35 -16.22
C ASN A 199 -5.46 11.21 -15.33
N TYR A 200 -4.67 10.14 -15.45
CA TYR A 200 -3.44 9.93 -14.67
C TYR A 200 -2.27 9.40 -15.52
N VAL A 201 -2.26 9.72 -16.82
CA VAL A 201 -1.19 9.35 -17.77
C VAL A 201 0.06 10.19 -17.49
N SER A 202 1.21 9.53 -17.30
CA SER A 202 2.50 10.22 -17.12
C SER A 202 3.16 10.56 -18.45
N GLY A 203 3.01 9.70 -19.47
CA GLY A 203 3.90 9.64 -20.62
C GLY A 203 5.32 9.20 -20.22
N ASP A 204 6.26 9.48 -21.13
CA ASP A 204 7.71 9.28 -20.98
C ASP A 204 8.42 10.66 -21.02
N PRO A 205 9.11 11.09 -19.94
CA PRO A 205 9.43 10.34 -18.71
C PRO A 205 8.23 10.07 -17.80
N GLY A 206 8.34 9.04 -16.97
CA GLY A 206 7.28 8.56 -16.07
C GLY A 206 7.11 9.36 -14.77
N TYR A 207 6.32 8.83 -13.85
CA TYR A 207 6.30 9.27 -12.46
C TYR A 207 7.50 8.68 -11.72
N VAL A 208 8.44 9.52 -11.28
CA VAL A 208 9.63 9.07 -10.55
C VAL A 208 9.41 9.29 -9.06
N VAL A 209 9.51 8.22 -8.27
CA VAL A 209 9.18 8.22 -6.85
C VAL A 209 10.22 7.53 -5.99
N THR A 210 10.26 7.89 -4.71
CA THR A 210 11.12 7.24 -3.70
C THR A 210 10.50 7.34 -2.31
N ASN A 211 11.16 6.75 -1.31
CA ASN A 211 10.80 6.84 0.11
C ASN A 211 9.36 6.43 0.43
N ALA A 212 8.80 5.49 -0.35
CA ALA A 212 7.50 4.92 -0.03
C ALA A 212 7.56 4.22 1.33
N SER A 213 6.67 4.62 2.25
CA SER A 213 6.66 4.10 3.60
C SER A 213 5.29 4.15 4.24
N VAL A 214 5.07 3.28 5.21
CA VAL A 214 3.86 3.25 6.02
C VAL A 214 4.20 2.86 7.46
N THR A 215 3.52 3.48 8.44
CA THR A 215 3.67 3.21 9.87
C THR A 215 2.33 3.35 10.60
N THR A 216 2.21 2.62 11.72
CA THR A 216 1.04 2.72 12.60
C THR A 216 1.47 2.91 14.04
N ALA A 217 0.62 3.56 14.84
CA ALA A 217 0.85 3.78 16.27
C ALA A 217 1.06 2.48 17.07
N ASN A 218 0.52 1.36 16.60
CA ASN A 218 0.57 0.05 17.25
C ASN A 218 1.37 -0.99 16.44
N ALA A 219 2.33 -0.56 15.62
CA ALA A 219 3.16 -1.48 14.84
C ALA A 219 3.99 -2.37 15.79
N ASN A 220 3.42 -3.50 16.21
CA ASN A 220 4.24 -4.63 16.62
C ASN A 220 4.96 -5.08 15.35
N PRO A 221 6.30 -5.08 15.32
CA PRO A 221 7.03 -5.56 14.16
C PRO A 221 6.56 -6.99 13.89
N VAL A 222 5.91 -7.21 12.74
CA VAL A 222 5.52 -8.54 12.29
C VAL A 222 6.83 -9.33 12.19
N PRO A 223 7.06 -10.35 13.03
CA PRO A 223 8.30 -11.10 12.95
C PRO A 223 8.32 -11.79 11.59
N GLU A 224 9.31 -11.47 10.76
CA GLU A 224 9.51 -12.21 9.52
C GLU A 224 9.64 -13.69 9.85
N SER A 225 8.93 -14.53 9.11
CA SER A 225 8.92 -15.98 9.32
C SER A 225 10.33 -16.61 9.25
N GLY A 226 11.31 -15.91 8.65
CA GLY A 226 12.71 -16.34 8.58
C GLY A 226 13.49 -16.23 9.89
N SER A 227 13.21 -15.24 10.74
CA SER A 227 13.98 -14.98 11.96
C SER A 227 13.76 -16.07 13.03
N LEU A 228 12.55 -16.63 13.08
CA LEU A 228 12.21 -17.74 13.97
C LEU A 228 12.88 -19.05 13.53
N VAL A 229 13.08 -19.25 12.23
CA VAL A 229 13.73 -20.46 11.69
C VAL A 229 15.23 -20.47 12.02
N VAL A 230 15.92 -19.34 11.90
CA VAL A 230 17.36 -19.24 12.22
C VAL A 230 17.62 -19.42 13.72
N LEU A 231 16.80 -18.83 14.60
CA LEU A 231 16.87 -19.05 16.04
C LEU A 231 16.54 -20.49 16.42
N GLY A 232 15.53 -21.09 15.80
CA GLY A 232 15.15 -22.50 16.02
C GLY A 232 16.25 -23.48 15.63
N LEU A 233 16.90 -23.28 14.48
CA LEU A 233 18.01 -24.12 14.02
C LEU A 233 19.29 -23.90 14.84
N GLY A 234 19.59 -22.68 15.25
CA GLY A 234 20.72 -22.38 16.12
C GLY A 234 20.59 -23.01 17.51
N ALA A 235 19.40 -22.97 18.11
CA ALA A 235 19.13 -23.63 19.38
C ALA A 235 19.21 -25.15 19.27
N LEU A 236 18.71 -25.73 18.17
CA LEU A 236 18.82 -27.17 17.91
C LEU A 236 20.28 -27.62 17.73
N ALA A 237 21.09 -26.84 17.00
CA ALA A 237 22.52 -27.12 16.83
C ALA A 237 23.29 -27.09 18.16
N LEU A 238 22.98 -26.14 19.06
CA LEU A 238 23.57 -26.08 20.41
C LEU A 238 23.16 -27.26 21.30
N LEU A 239 21.92 -27.74 21.18
CA LEU A 239 21.44 -28.91 21.91
C LEU A 239 22.04 -30.22 21.39
N LEU A 240 22.24 -30.34 20.07
CA LEU A 240 22.88 -31.50 19.45
C LEU A 240 24.40 -31.54 19.70
N GLY A 241 25.08 -30.39 19.68
CA GLY A 241 26.52 -30.31 19.96
C GLY A 241 26.90 -30.72 21.39
N ARG A 242 26.01 -30.54 22.37
CA ARG A 242 26.24 -30.97 23.76
C ARG A 242 26.12 -32.48 24.00
N ARG A 243 25.52 -33.23 23.07
CA ARG A 243 25.43 -34.70 23.17
C ARG A 243 26.64 -35.43 22.56
N ALA A 244 27.39 -34.78 21.67
CA ALA A 244 28.53 -35.39 20.99
C ALA A 244 29.84 -35.36 21.81
N THR A 245 29.86 -34.73 22.99
CA THR A 245 31.05 -34.58 23.85
C THR A 245 30.98 -35.39 25.16
N ARG A 246 30.20 -36.47 25.19
CA ARG A 246 30.25 -37.46 26.27
C ARG A 246 30.67 -38.82 25.75
#